data_AF-G1QPR4-F1
#
_entry.id   AF-G1QPR4-F1
#
_cell.length_a   1.000
_cell.length_b   1.000
_cell.length_c   1.000
_cell.angle_alpha   90.00
_cell.angle_beta   90.00
_cell.angle_gamma   90.00
#
_symmetry.space_group_name_H-M   'P 1'
#
loop_
_entity.id
_entity.type
_entity.pdbx_description
1 polymer ?
#
loop_
_entity_poly.entity_id
_entity_poly.type
_entity_poly.pdbx_seq_one_letter_code
_entity_poly.pdbx_strand_id
1 'polypeptide(L)'
;MPHSYPALSAEQKKELSDIALRIVAPGKGILAADESVGSMAKRLSQIGVENTEENRRLYRQVLFSADDRVKKCIGGVIFFHETLYQKDDNGVPFVRTIQDKGIVVGIKVDKGVVPLAGTDGETTTQGIGWVGLRTKEVLDSTTQLPNLLLSLRPIFRSFLWPSGVTYPGKIGSDQSVCLLSSTLGVTFLSGGQSEEEASFNLNAINRCPLPRPWALTFSYGRALQASALNAWRGQRDNAGAATEEFIKRAEVNGLAAQGKYEGSGEDGGAAAQSLYIANHAY
;
A
#
# COMPACT_ATOMS: atom_id res chain seq x y z
N MET A 1 30.37 24.43 -17.70
CA MET A 1 29.24 23.48 -17.78
C MET A 1 29.56 22.32 -16.85
N PRO A 2 28.70 21.95 -15.90
CA PRO A 2 28.93 20.76 -15.09
C PRO A 2 28.89 19.51 -15.99
N HIS A 3 29.73 18.52 -15.70
CA HIS A 3 29.72 17.24 -16.41
C HIS A 3 28.49 16.41 -16.01
N SER A 4 27.85 15.77 -16.99
CA SER A 4 26.75 14.84 -16.77
C SER A 4 27.23 13.41 -17.01
N TYR A 5 27.01 12.54 -16.03
CA TYR A 5 27.19 11.09 -16.16
C TYR A 5 25.80 10.45 -16.10
N PRO A 6 25.24 10.01 -17.23
CA PRO A 6 23.88 9.45 -17.26
C PRO A 6 23.79 8.21 -16.37
N ALA A 7 22.95 8.26 -15.34
CA ALA A 7 22.74 7.13 -14.43
C ALA A 7 21.96 5.98 -15.07
N LEU A 8 21.11 6.28 -16.08
CA LEU A 8 20.21 5.34 -16.74
C LEU A 8 20.20 5.57 -18.26
N SER A 9 20.08 4.48 -19.03
CA SER A 9 19.82 4.51 -20.47
C SER A 9 18.40 5.00 -20.78
N ALA A 10 18.11 5.29 -22.05
CA ALA A 10 16.77 5.71 -22.48
C ALA A 10 15.74 4.57 -22.29
N GLU A 11 16.14 3.33 -22.56
CA GLU A 11 15.34 2.12 -22.41
C GLU A 11 15.00 1.89 -20.94
N GLN A 12 15.98 2.02 -20.05
CA GLN A 12 15.78 1.90 -18.60
C GLN A 12 14.82 2.98 -18.06
N LYS A 13 14.96 4.23 -18.53
CA LYS A 13 14.02 5.31 -18.17
C LYS A 13 12.60 5.01 -18.63
N LYS A 14 12.45 4.54 -19.88
CA LYS A 14 11.15 4.18 -20.44
C LYS A 14 10.50 3.04 -19.66
N GLU A 15 11.26 1.99 -19.36
CA GLU A 15 10.79 0.85 -18.56
C GLU A 15 10.29 1.28 -17.18
N LEU A 16 11.08 2.06 -16.45
CA LEU A 16 10.69 2.58 -15.12
C LEU A 16 9.45 3.48 -15.20
N SER A 17 9.36 4.33 -16.23
CA SER A 17 8.20 5.18 -16.47
C SER A 17 6.94 4.35 -16.77
N ASP A 18 7.04 3.33 -17.62
CA ASP A 18 5.93 2.46 -18.01
C ASP A 18 5.43 1.62 -16.81
N ILE A 19 6.33 1.19 -15.92
CA ILE A 19 5.96 0.54 -14.65
C ILE A 19 5.20 1.51 -13.75
N ALA A 20 5.75 2.70 -13.52
CA ALA A 20 5.15 3.70 -12.65
C ALA A 20 3.73 4.08 -13.12
N LEU A 21 3.55 4.34 -14.43
CA LEU A 21 2.25 4.67 -15.01
C LEU A 21 1.23 3.53 -14.89
N ARG A 22 1.66 2.26 -14.97
CA ARG A 22 0.76 1.11 -14.74
C ARG A 22 0.24 1.04 -13.30
N ILE A 23 1.10 1.36 -12.32
CA ILE A 23 0.75 1.34 -10.90
C ILE A 23 -0.30 2.40 -10.59
N VAL A 24 -0.12 3.62 -11.12
CA VAL A 24 -0.99 4.77 -10.84
C VAL A 24 -2.00 5.06 -11.96
N ALA A 25 -2.32 4.05 -12.78
CA ALA A 25 -3.33 4.18 -13.83
C ALA A 25 -4.67 4.66 -13.23
N PRO A 26 -5.53 5.37 -14.00
CA PRO A 26 -6.77 5.94 -13.46
C PRO A 26 -7.63 4.91 -12.71
N GLY A 27 -7.97 5.24 -11.46
CA GLY A 27 -8.74 4.36 -10.57
C GLY A 27 -7.94 3.26 -9.87
N LYS A 28 -6.63 3.16 -10.13
CA LYS A 28 -5.75 2.17 -9.48
C LYS A 28 -4.93 2.79 -8.36
N GLY A 29 -4.71 2.00 -7.30
CA GLY A 29 -3.77 2.28 -6.23
C GLY A 29 -2.96 1.04 -5.84
N ILE A 30 -2.38 1.06 -4.64
CA ILE A 30 -1.48 0.02 -4.15
C ILE A 30 -2.08 -0.63 -2.89
N LEU A 31 -2.08 -1.96 -2.86
CA LEU A 31 -2.25 -2.73 -1.63
C LEU A 31 -0.88 -2.88 -0.94
N ALA A 32 -0.72 -2.26 0.23
CA ALA A 32 0.46 -2.43 1.06
C ALA A 32 0.28 -3.67 1.97
N ALA A 33 0.75 -4.83 1.53
CA ALA A 33 0.72 -6.11 2.25
C ALA A 33 2.13 -6.51 2.77
N ASP A 34 2.95 -5.51 3.07
CA ASP A 34 4.37 -5.61 3.43
C ASP A 34 4.63 -5.52 4.94
N GLU A 35 3.61 -5.83 5.74
CA GLU A 35 3.75 -5.92 7.18
C GLU A 35 4.80 -6.98 7.54
N SER A 36 5.82 -6.57 8.31
CA SER A 36 6.80 -7.51 8.86
C SER A 36 6.14 -8.48 9.84
N VAL A 37 6.83 -9.57 10.20
CA VAL A 37 6.35 -10.55 11.20
C VAL A 37 5.87 -9.88 12.49
N GLY A 38 6.63 -8.91 13.01
CA GLY A 38 6.24 -8.16 14.21
C GLY A 38 5.08 -7.19 14.00
N SER A 39 4.92 -6.64 12.78
CA SER A 39 3.77 -5.78 12.45
C SER A 39 2.48 -6.61 12.31
N MET A 40 2.56 -7.78 11.67
CA MET A 40 1.45 -8.73 11.58
C MET A 40 1.06 -9.30 12.95
N ALA A 41 2.01 -9.51 13.86
CA ALA A 41 1.73 -9.96 15.22
C ALA A 41 0.68 -9.08 15.91
N LYS A 42 0.84 -7.75 15.81
CA LYS A 42 -0.09 -6.77 16.40
C LYS A 42 -1.47 -6.82 15.76
N ARG A 43 -1.55 -7.08 14.45
CA ARG A 43 -2.82 -7.18 13.72
C ARG A 43 -3.56 -8.47 14.06
N LEU A 44 -2.86 -9.60 14.05
CA LEU A 44 -3.46 -10.91 14.38
C LEU A 44 -3.91 -10.97 15.84
N SER A 45 -3.16 -10.37 16.77
CA SER A 45 -3.55 -10.33 18.18
C SER A 45 -4.87 -9.57 18.41
N GLN A 46 -5.18 -8.55 17.61
CA GLN A 46 -6.43 -7.79 17.72
C GLN A 46 -7.68 -8.64 17.43
N ILE A 47 -7.54 -9.68 16.60
CA ILE A 47 -8.61 -10.62 16.26
C ILE A 47 -8.48 -11.97 17.00
N GLY A 48 -7.58 -12.06 17.99
CA GLY A 48 -7.36 -13.29 18.77
C GLY A 48 -6.70 -14.43 18.01
N VAL A 49 -5.97 -14.14 16.92
CA VAL A 49 -5.29 -15.15 16.08
C VAL A 49 -3.81 -15.22 16.44
N GLU A 50 -3.27 -16.43 16.54
CA GLU A 50 -1.85 -16.65 16.79
C GLU A 50 -0.99 -16.24 15.58
N ASN A 51 0.16 -15.61 15.84
CA ASN A 51 1.09 -15.18 14.80
C ASN A 51 2.03 -16.31 14.32
N THR A 52 1.48 -17.30 13.63
CA THR A 52 2.25 -18.35 12.95
C THR A 52 2.51 -17.98 11.48
N GLU A 53 3.53 -18.58 10.86
CA GLU A 53 3.79 -18.41 9.42
C GLU A 53 2.57 -18.82 8.58
N GLU A 54 1.92 -19.93 8.94
CA GLU A 54 0.72 -20.41 8.24
C GLU A 54 -0.44 -19.42 8.35
N ASN A 55 -0.69 -18.81 9.51
CA ASN A 55 -1.75 -17.81 9.64
C ASN A 55 -1.44 -16.54 8.84
N ARG A 56 -0.17 -16.12 8.76
CA ARG A 56 0.24 -15.01 7.88
C ARG A 56 0.03 -15.37 6.42
N ARG A 57 0.42 -16.57 5.99
CA ARG A 57 0.22 -17.09 4.63
C ARG A 57 -1.27 -17.15 4.26
N LEU A 58 -2.10 -17.74 5.13
CA LEU A 58 -3.55 -17.85 4.94
C LEU A 58 -4.20 -16.47 4.79
N TYR A 59 -3.85 -15.53 5.66
CA TYR A 59 -4.39 -14.17 5.55
C TYR A 59 -3.97 -13.47 4.25
N ARG A 60 -2.72 -13.66 3.79
CA ARG A 60 -2.29 -13.16 2.48
C ARG A 60 -3.04 -13.82 1.34
N GLN A 61 -3.28 -15.13 1.41
CA GLN A 61 -4.10 -15.83 0.45
C GLN A 61 -5.53 -15.29 0.39
N VAL A 62 -6.15 -14.93 1.53
CA VAL A 62 -7.48 -14.28 1.57
C VAL A 62 -7.49 -13.01 0.71
N LEU A 63 -6.48 -12.13 0.86
CA LEU A 63 -6.39 -10.90 0.06
C LEU A 63 -6.14 -11.21 -1.42
N PHE A 64 -5.26 -12.17 -1.72
CA PHE A 64 -4.85 -12.48 -3.09
C PHE A 64 -5.82 -13.40 -3.83
N SER A 65 -6.79 -13.99 -3.14
CA SER A 65 -7.88 -14.77 -3.74
C SER A 65 -9.02 -13.90 -4.27
N ALA A 66 -8.94 -12.58 -4.10
CA ALA A 66 -9.92 -11.64 -4.67
C ALA A 66 -10.11 -11.83 -6.17
N ASP A 67 -11.34 -11.75 -6.65
CA ASP A 67 -11.66 -11.94 -8.06
C ASP A 67 -11.21 -10.77 -8.95
N ASP A 68 -11.57 -10.83 -10.23
CA ASP A 68 -11.14 -9.88 -11.24
C ASP A 68 -11.60 -8.42 -11.03
N ARG A 69 -12.55 -8.17 -10.11
CA ARG A 69 -12.95 -6.80 -9.75
C ARG A 69 -11.77 -5.95 -9.29
N VAL A 70 -10.81 -6.55 -8.55
CA VAL A 70 -9.65 -5.79 -8.05
C VAL A 70 -8.71 -5.32 -9.15
N LYS A 71 -8.75 -5.89 -10.37
CA LYS A 71 -7.88 -5.49 -11.49
C LYS A 71 -8.07 -4.03 -11.88
N LYS A 72 -9.27 -3.48 -11.65
CA LYS A 72 -9.64 -2.10 -11.95
C LYS A 72 -9.16 -1.12 -10.86
N CYS A 73 -8.85 -1.63 -9.68
CA CYS A 73 -8.63 -0.83 -8.47
C CYS A 73 -7.20 -0.95 -7.92
N ILE A 74 -6.51 -2.05 -8.20
CA ILE A 74 -5.17 -2.33 -7.70
C ILE A 74 -4.20 -2.35 -8.89
N GLY A 75 -3.26 -1.42 -8.89
CA GLY A 75 -2.17 -1.32 -9.87
C GLY A 75 -0.87 -1.94 -9.35
N GLY A 76 -0.70 -2.03 -8.03
CA GLY A 76 0.43 -2.73 -7.42
C GLY A 76 0.12 -3.37 -6.07
N VAL A 77 0.89 -4.39 -5.70
CA VAL A 77 0.89 -4.98 -4.34
C VAL A 77 2.29 -5.01 -3.80
N ILE A 78 2.52 -4.47 -2.60
CA ILE A 78 3.82 -4.51 -1.94
C ILE A 78 3.86 -5.70 -0.99
N PHE A 79 4.83 -6.59 -1.17
CA PHE A 79 5.05 -7.75 -0.33
C PHE A 79 6.10 -7.52 0.75
N PHE A 80 6.01 -8.30 1.82
CA PHE A 80 7.13 -8.57 2.70
C PHE A 80 7.93 -9.77 2.16
N HIS A 81 9.19 -9.88 2.54
CA HIS A 81 10.09 -10.92 2.04
C HIS A 81 9.56 -12.34 2.25
N GLU A 82 8.92 -12.63 3.38
CA GLU A 82 8.28 -13.92 3.63
C GLU A 82 7.19 -14.23 2.58
N THR A 83 6.30 -13.27 2.31
CA THR A 83 5.19 -13.42 1.36
C THR A 83 5.65 -13.61 -0.08
N LEU A 84 6.81 -13.06 -0.45
CA LEU A 84 7.37 -13.19 -1.80
C LEU A 84 7.60 -14.65 -2.22
N TYR A 85 7.95 -15.52 -1.28
CA TYR A 85 8.24 -16.93 -1.55
C TYR A 85 7.11 -17.88 -1.12
N GLN A 86 6.03 -17.34 -0.55
CA GLN A 86 4.86 -18.12 -0.15
C GLN A 86 3.99 -18.51 -1.36
N LYS A 87 3.19 -19.55 -1.14
CA LYS A 87 2.28 -20.14 -2.11
C LYS A 87 0.87 -20.22 -1.55
N ASP A 88 -0.11 -20.27 -2.44
CA ASP A 88 -1.49 -20.59 -2.08
C ASP A 88 -1.66 -22.10 -1.78
N ASP A 89 -2.87 -22.50 -1.40
CA ASP A 89 -3.21 -23.90 -1.10
C ASP A 89 -3.06 -24.84 -2.33
N ASN A 90 -3.05 -24.28 -3.54
CA ASN A 90 -2.83 -25.04 -4.79
C ASN A 90 -1.34 -25.12 -5.17
N GLY A 91 -0.44 -24.56 -4.36
CA GLY A 91 0.99 -24.52 -4.62
C GLY A 91 1.42 -23.45 -5.63
N VAL A 92 0.53 -22.52 -6.00
CA VAL A 92 0.83 -21.40 -6.90
C VAL A 92 1.52 -20.29 -6.10
N PRO A 93 2.71 -19.80 -6.53
CA PRO A 93 3.36 -18.67 -5.87
C PRO A 93 2.48 -17.40 -5.91
N PHE A 94 2.40 -16.67 -4.79
CA PHE A 94 1.59 -15.45 -4.72
C PHE A 94 2.00 -14.39 -5.76
N VAL A 95 3.29 -14.32 -6.09
CA VAL A 95 3.81 -13.47 -7.16
C VAL A 95 3.07 -13.74 -8.47
N ARG A 96 2.90 -15.01 -8.82
CA ARG A 96 2.21 -15.42 -10.04
C ARG A 96 0.72 -15.07 -9.99
N THR A 97 0.06 -15.32 -8.86
CA THR A 97 -1.35 -14.94 -8.66
C THR A 97 -1.61 -13.45 -8.90
N ILE A 98 -0.70 -12.57 -8.45
CA ILE A 98 -0.81 -11.12 -8.65
C ILE A 98 -0.47 -10.72 -10.09
N GLN A 99 0.55 -11.33 -10.68
CA GLN A 99 0.94 -11.07 -12.07
C GLN A 99 -0.10 -11.53 -13.09
N ASP A 100 -0.73 -12.69 -12.89
CA ASP A 100 -1.80 -13.21 -13.75
C ASP A 100 -3.03 -12.27 -13.74
N LYS A 101 -3.14 -11.41 -12.73
CA LYS A 101 -4.15 -10.35 -12.66
C LYS A 101 -3.74 -9.05 -13.35
N GLY A 102 -2.53 -8.98 -13.90
CA GLY A 102 -1.96 -7.77 -14.51
C GLY A 102 -1.58 -6.69 -13.50
N ILE A 103 -1.33 -7.09 -12.24
CA ILE A 103 -0.97 -6.19 -11.14
C ILE A 103 0.55 -6.22 -10.94
N VAL A 104 1.16 -5.05 -10.69
CA VAL A 104 2.61 -4.96 -10.47
C VAL A 104 2.98 -5.49 -9.08
N VAL A 105 4.03 -6.30 -9.00
CA VAL A 105 4.54 -6.81 -7.72
C VAL A 105 5.62 -5.87 -7.20
N GLY A 106 5.49 -5.48 -5.94
CA GLY A 106 6.47 -4.70 -5.20
C GLY A 106 7.02 -5.47 -4.02
N ILE A 107 8.20 -5.07 -3.56
CA ILE A 107 8.86 -5.65 -2.39
C ILE A 107 9.35 -4.53 -1.47
N LYS A 108 9.13 -4.71 -0.17
CA LYS A 108 9.74 -3.87 0.84
C LYS A 108 11.20 -4.25 1.05
N VAL A 109 12.10 -3.27 0.95
CA VAL A 109 13.55 -3.52 1.06
C VAL A 109 14.22 -2.86 2.26
N ASP A 110 13.52 -1.99 2.99
CA ASP A 110 14.04 -1.45 4.25
C ASP A 110 14.19 -2.54 5.33
N LYS A 111 15.08 -2.30 6.29
CA LYS A 111 15.31 -3.16 7.47
C LYS A 111 14.76 -2.53 8.74
N GLY A 112 13.77 -1.64 8.63
CA GLY A 112 13.20 -0.90 9.74
C GLY A 112 14.02 0.33 10.15
N VAL A 113 13.62 0.92 11.28
CA VAL A 113 14.16 2.18 11.80
C VAL A 113 15.08 1.94 12.99
N VAL A 114 16.05 2.83 13.18
CA VAL A 114 16.91 2.88 14.36
C VAL A 114 16.95 4.28 14.97
N PRO A 115 17.14 4.41 16.29
CA PRO A 115 17.25 5.71 16.94
C PRO A 115 18.38 6.56 16.36
N LEU A 116 18.12 7.85 16.17
CA LEU A 116 19.15 8.81 15.79
C LEU A 116 19.72 9.43 17.08
N ALA A 117 20.97 9.11 17.41
CA ALA A 117 21.59 9.56 18.65
C ALA A 117 21.64 11.10 18.72
N GLY A 118 21.29 11.67 19.87
CA GLY A 118 21.27 13.12 20.08
C GLY A 118 19.98 13.83 19.65
N THR A 119 18.93 13.07 19.30
CA THR A 119 17.62 13.61 18.93
C THR A 119 16.54 13.23 19.95
N ASP A 120 15.42 13.96 19.95
CA ASP A 120 14.26 13.67 20.80
C ASP A 120 13.39 12.56 20.20
N GLY A 121 13.86 11.31 20.32
CA GLY A 121 13.13 10.14 19.85
C GLY A 121 13.02 10.02 18.32
N GLU A 122 13.81 10.79 17.56
CA GLU A 122 13.85 10.64 16.10
C GLU A 122 14.55 9.34 15.70
N THR A 123 14.20 8.85 14.52
CA THR A 123 14.74 7.59 13.99
C THR A 123 15.17 7.77 12.54
N THR A 124 16.10 6.94 12.09
CA THR A 124 16.51 6.83 10.68
C THR A 124 16.28 5.42 10.15
N THR A 125 16.08 5.26 8.85
CA THR A 125 15.79 3.96 8.23
C THR A 125 17.06 3.28 7.76
N GLN A 126 17.21 1.99 8.08
CA GLN A 126 18.32 1.17 7.64
C GLN A 126 17.96 0.34 6.40
N GLY A 127 18.98 -0.06 5.63
CA GLY A 127 18.82 -1.03 4.54
C GLY A 127 19.67 -0.74 3.31
N ILE A 128 20.15 0.50 3.11
CA ILE A 128 20.75 0.95 1.84
C ILE A 128 21.93 0.08 1.37
N GLY A 129 22.79 -0.38 2.28
CA GLY A 129 23.92 -1.27 1.95
C GLY A 129 23.52 -2.65 1.40
N TRP A 130 22.26 -3.06 1.58
CA TRP A 130 21.72 -4.35 1.13
C TRP A 130 20.75 -4.21 -0.06
N VAL A 131 20.30 -2.99 -0.40
CA VAL A 131 19.26 -2.78 -1.42
C VAL A 131 19.70 -3.29 -2.78
N GLY A 132 20.96 -3.04 -3.20
CA GLY A 132 21.45 -3.48 -4.50
C GLY A 132 21.45 -5.01 -4.67
N LEU A 133 22.00 -5.73 -3.69
CA LEU A 133 22.03 -7.19 -3.69
C LEU A 133 20.63 -7.80 -3.62
N ARG A 134 19.77 -7.24 -2.75
CA ARG A 134 18.39 -7.73 -2.57
C ARG A 134 17.51 -7.46 -3.78
N THR A 135 17.68 -6.32 -4.44
CA THR A 135 16.96 -6.01 -5.68
C THR A 135 17.34 -7.03 -6.76
N LYS A 136 18.63 -7.35 -6.88
CA LYS A 136 19.11 -8.37 -7.81
C LYS A 136 18.54 -9.75 -7.48
N GLU A 137 18.60 -10.17 -6.22
CA GLU A 137 18.04 -11.46 -5.77
C GLU A 137 16.53 -11.58 -6.06
N VAL A 138 15.76 -10.51 -5.86
CA VAL A 138 14.33 -10.51 -6.16
C VAL A 138 14.07 -10.56 -7.67
N LEU A 139 14.83 -9.80 -8.47
CA LEU A 139 14.74 -9.87 -9.93
C LEU A 139 15.10 -11.26 -10.46
N ASP A 140 16.16 -11.86 -9.90
CA ASP A 140 16.62 -13.19 -10.29
C ASP A 140 15.63 -14.28 -9.84
N SER A 141 15.12 -14.22 -8.60
CA SER A 141 14.16 -15.22 -8.09
C SER A 141 12.77 -15.12 -8.71
N THR A 142 12.38 -13.94 -9.19
CA THR A 142 11.15 -13.79 -9.97
C THR A 142 11.30 -14.24 -11.43
N THR A 143 12.54 -14.55 -11.88
CA THR A 143 13.04 -15.20 -13.14
C THR A 143 12.36 -14.90 -14.48
N GLN A 144 11.23 -14.20 -14.52
CA GLN A 144 10.42 -13.96 -15.70
C GLN A 144 9.62 -12.65 -15.55
N LEU A 145 10.23 -11.50 -15.20
CA LEU A 145 9.80 -10.17 -15.71
C LEU A 145 10.38 -9.01 -14.88
N PRO A 146 10.83 -7.90 -15.52
CA PRO A 146 11.59 -6.81 -14.90
C PRO A 146 10.76 -5.76 -14.11
N ASN A 147 9.58 -6.10 -13.60
CA ASN A 147 8.62 -5.10 -13.09
C ASN A 147 8.52 -5.07 -11.55
N LEU A 148 9.61 -4.70 -10.88
CA LEU A 148 9.66 -4.65 -9.41
C LEU A 148 9.48 -3.23 -8.87
N LEU A 149 8.45 -3.01 -8.06
CA LEU A 149 8.34 -1.79 -7.24
C LEU A 149 9.14 -1.95 -5.95
N LEU A 150 10.17 -1.12 -5.74
CA LEU A 150 10.88 -1.06 -4.46
C LEU A 150 10.13 -0.11 -3.51
N SER A 151 9.70 -0.63 -2.37
CA SER A 151 9.13 0.16 -1.29
C SER A 151 10.14 0.38 -0.18
N LEU A 152 10.32 1.64 0.20
CA LEU A 152 11.12 2.09 1.34
C LEU A 152 10.22 2.85 2.29
N ARG A 153 10.42 2.63 3.59
CA ARG A 153 9.81 3.51 4.60
C ARG A 153 10.38 4.93 4.51
N PRO A 154 9.53 5.97 4.53
CA PRO A 154 10.01 7.34 4.63
C PRO A 154 10.70 7.56 6.00
N ILE A 155 11.78 8.34 5.98
CA ILE A 155 12.60 8.67 7.17
C ILE A 155 11.97 9.80 7.99
N PHE A 156 11.20 10.67 7.35
CA PHE A 156 10.45 11.73 8.01
C PHE A 156 9.03 11.26 8.28
N ARG A 157 8.35 11.84 9.29
CA ARG A 157 6.89 11.80 9.39
C ARG A 157 6.35 12.29 8.04
N SER A 158 6.08 11.36 7.14
CA SER A 158 5.47 11.63 5.85
C SER A 158 4.13 12.32 6.10
N PHE A 159 3.66 13.11 5.13
CA PHE A 159 2.36 13.80 5.09
C PHE A 159 1.27 13.03 5.83
N LEU A 160 1.25 13.21 7.15
CA LEU A 160 0.32 12.57 8.04
C LEU A 160 -0.86 13.51 8.03
N TRP A 161 -2.02 12.94 7.74
CA TRP A 161 -3.27 13.64 7.93
C TRP A 161 -3.24 14.35 9.29
N PRO A 162 -3.45 15.68 9.36
CA PRO A 162 -3.50 16.36 10.64
C PRO A 162 -4.59 15.72 11.49
N SER A 163 -4.18 15.08 12.60
CA SER A 163 -5.12 14.51 13.55
C SER A 163 -6.09 15.60 14.01
N GLY A 164 -7.38 15.47 13.69
CA GLY A 164 -8.44 16.40 14.14
C GLY A 164 -8.99 17.39 13.11
N VAL A 165 -8.59 17.34 11.83
CA VAL A 165 -9.26 18.11 10.76
C VAL A 165 -10.32 17.23 10.09
N THR A 166 -11.53 17.24 10.63
CA THR A 166 -12.68 16.42 10.18
C THR A 166 -13.58 17.12 9.16
N TYR A 167 -13.13 18.22 8.54
CA TYR A 167 -13.95 18.98 7.60
C TYR A 167 -13.45 18.85 6.14
N PRO A 168 -14.25 18.28 5.21
CA PRO A 168 -13.85 18.06 3.82
C PRO A 168 -13.37 19.33 3.10
N GLY A 169 -13.79 20.52 3.55
CA GLY A 169 -13.40 21.80 2.97
C GLY A 169 -11.99 22.32 3.31
N LYS A 170 -11.34 21.86 4.39
CA LYS A 170 -10.00 22.37 4.80
C LYS A 170 -8.83 21.52 4.34
N ILE A 171 -9.07 20.24 4.06
CA ILE A 171 -7.99 19.32 3.71
C ILE A 171 -7.43 19.66 2.33
N GLY A 172 -8.31 19.93 1.36
CA GLY A 172 -7.92 20.13 -0.04
C GLY A 172 -7.02 21.35 -0.25
N SER A 173 -7.06 22.34 0.65
CA SER A 173 -6.21 23.53 0.60
C SER A 173 -4.89 23.38 1.37
N ASP A 174 -4.92 22.76 2.55
CA ASP A 174 -3.72 22.63 3.41
C ASP A 174 -2.76 21.53 2.93
N GLN A 175 -3.24 20.55 2.16
CA GLN A 175 -2.37 19.57 1.49
C GLN A 175 -1.84 20.08 0.15
N SER A 176 -1.17 21.24 0.20
CA SER A 176 -0.41 21.76 -0.94
C SER A 176 0.76 20.80 -1.23
N VAL A 177 0.57 19.87 -2.16
CA VAL A 177 1.61 18.94 -2.58
C VAL A 177 2.64 19.68 -3.43
N CYS A 178 3.74 20.10 -2.82
CA CYS A 178 4.88 20.70 -3.50
C CYS A 178 5.76 19.61 -4.12
N LEU A 179 5.36 19.06 -5.26
CA LEU A 179 6.16 18.11 -6.04
C LEU A 179 6.61 18.69 -7.38
N LEU A 180 7.67 18.12 -7.95
CA LEU A 180 8.11 18.43 -9.30
C LEU A 180 7.08 17.90 -10.31
N SER A 181 6.85 18.64 -11.40
CA SER A 181 5.94 18.21 -12.48
C SER A 181 6.32 16.87 -13.12
N SER A 182 7.57 16.45 -13.02
CA SER A 182 8.07 15.18 -13.55
C SER A 182 7.70 13.94 -12.73
N THR A 183 7.15 14.11 -11.52
CA THR A 183 6.59 12.99 -10.74
C THR A 183 5.42 12.36 -11.52
N LEU A 184 5.28 11.04 -11.53
CA LEU A 184 4.20 10.39 -12.30
C LEU A 184 2.92 10.20 -11.48
N GLY A 185 3.05 10.05 -10.15
CA GLY A 185 1.92 9.93 -9.25
C GLY A 185 2.33 10.00 -7.79
N VAL A 186 1.35 10.23 -6.93
CA VAL A 186 1.45 10.28 -5.47
C VAL A 186 0.51 9.22 -4.91
N THR A 187 1.05 8.31 -4.12
CA THR A 187 0.31 7.23 -3.48
C THR A 187 0.27 7.47 -1.98
N PHE A 188 -0.84 8.00 -1.46
CA PHE A 188 -0.98 8.37 -0.05
C PHE A 188 -0.99 7.15 0.87
N LEU A 189 -0.35 7.26 2.03
CA LEU A 189 -0.48 6.29 3.12
C LEU A 189 -1.75 6.59 3.92
N SER A 190 -2.47 5.57 4.38
CA SER A 190 -3.67 5.79 5.20
C SER A 190 -3.32 6.30 6.61
N GLY A 191 -2.12 6.01 7.11
CA GLY A 191 -1.80 6.22 8.52
C GLY A 191 -2.84 5.53 9.40
N GLY A 192 -3.18 6.13 10.54
CA GLY A 192 -4.16 5.63 11.50
C GLY A 192 -5.63 5.94 11.18
N GLN A 193 -5.93 6.50 10.01
CA GLN A 193 -7.30 6.81 9.58
C GLN A 193 -8.16 5.53 9.54
N SER A 194 -9.46 5.68 9.75
CA SER A 194 -10.41 4.60 9.46
C SER A 194 -10.42 4.27 7.96
N GLU A 195 -11.01 3.13 7.60
CA GLU A 195 -11.10 2.76 6.17
C GLU A 195 -11.90 3.83 5.43
N GLU A 196 -13.03 4.25 6.00
CA GLU A 196 -13.95 5.22 5.42
C GLU A 196 -13.38 6.63 5.36
N GLU A 197 -12.72 7.07 6.44
CA GLU A 197 -12.02 8.35 6.50
C GLU A 197 -10.97 8.44 5.39
N ALA A 198 -10.13 7.41 5.24
CA ALA A 198 -9.09 7.39 4.19
C ALA A 198 -9.69 7.57 2.78
N SER A 199 -10.82 6.91 2.50
CA SER A 199 -11.47 7.01 1.19
C SER A 199 -12.15 8.37 0.96
N PHE A 200 -12.84 8.93 1.95
CA PHE A 200 -13.42 10.28 1.84
C PHE A 200 -12.34 11.34 1.61
N ASN A 201 -11.22 11.19 2.30
CA ASN A 201 -10.09 12.10 2.24
C ASN A 201 -9.41 12.07 0.86
N LEU A 202 -9.13 10.88 0.34
CA LEU A 202 -8.62 10.71 -1.02
C LEU A 202 -9.58 11.27 -2.07
N ASN A 203 -10.89 11.07 -1.87
CA ASN A 203 -11.91 11.60 -2.77
C ASN A 203 -11.95 13.13 -2.75
N ALA A 204 -11.89 13.75 -1.57
CA ALA A 204 -11.83 15.20 -1.43
C ALA A 204 -10.60 15.80 -2.12
N ILE A 205 -9.44 15.15 -1.97
CA ILE A 205 -8.20 15.53 -2.66
C ILE A 205 -8.39 15.53 -4.18
N ASN A 206 -9.03 14.48 -4.73
CA ASN A 206 -9.29 14.37 -6.17
C ASN A 206 -10.43 15.26 -6.68
N ARG A 207 -11.32 15.74 -5.81
CA ARG A 207 -12.37 16.71 -6.14
C ARG A 207 -11.94 18.17 -6.02
N CYS A 208 -10.78 18.45 -5.42
CA CYS A 208 -10.26 19.82 -5.28
C CYS A 208 -10.21 20.54 -6.66
N PRO A 209 -10.62 21.80 -6.79
CA PRO A 209 -10.65 22.50 -8.09
C PRO A 209 -9.28 23.03 -8.54
N LEU A 210 -8.18 22.64 -7.87
CA LEU A 210 -6.82 23.08 -8.21
C LEU A 210 -6.19 22.16 -9.28
N PRO A 211 -5.26 22.68 -10.11
CA PRO A 211 -4.50 21.87 -11.05
C PRO A 211 -3.71 20.76 -10.33
N ARG A 212 -3.80 19.55 -10.88
CA ARG A 212 -3.07 18.37 -10.39
C ARG A 212 -2.41 17.67 -11.58
N PRO A 213 -1.12 17.93 -11.84
CA PRO A 213 -0.42 17.33 -12.97
C PRO A 213 -0.03 15.85 -12.72
N TRP A 214 -0.33 15.31 -11.54
CA TRP A 214 0.03 13.96 -11.12
C TRP A 214 -1.21 13.13 -10.79
N ALA A 215 -1.12 11.81 -10.97
CA ALA A 215 -2.10 10.89 -10.39
C ALA A 215 -2.06 10.98 -8.85
N LEU A 216 -3.21 11.16 -8.20
CA LEU A 216 -3.33 11.16 -6.73
C LEU A 216 -4.15 9.96 -6.30
N THR A 217 -3.48 8.94 -5.76
CA THR A 217 -4.08 7.64 -5.43
C THR A 217 -3.61 7.13 -4.08
N PHE A 218 -3.91 5.88 -3.73
CA PHE A 218 -3.63 5.27 -2.43
C PHE A 218 -2.49 4.26 -2.47
N SER A 219 -1.79 4.12 -1.35
CA SER A 219 -0.96 2.96 -0.97
C SER A 219 -1.34 2.57 0.45
N TYR A 220 -2.35 1.73 0.58
CA TYR A 220 -3.03 1.49 1.84
C TYR A 220 -2.75 0.08 2.37
N GLY A 221 -2.43 0.02 3.67
CA GLY A 221 -2.37 -1.22 4.43
C GLY A 221 -3.70 -1.42 5.16
N ARG A 222 -3.80 -0.89 6.37
CA ARG A 222 -4.99 -1.03 7.23
C ARG A 222 -6.29 -0.56 6.58
N ALA A 223 -6.29 0.55 5.84
CA ALA A 223 -7.51 1.09 5.21
C ALA A 223 -8.10 0.21 4.08
N LEU A 224 -7.37 -0.82 3.64
CA LEU A 224 -7.86 -1.86 2.72
C LEU A 224 -8.10 -3.21 3.40
N GLN A 225 -7.65 -3.37 4.64
CA GLN A 225 -7.46 -4.68 5.26
C GLN A 225 -8.21 -4.85 6.58
N ALA A 226 -8.64 -3.78 7.24
CA ALA A 226 -9.19 -3.88 8.59
C ALA A 226 -10.51 -4.66 8.62
N SER A 227 -11.45 -4.35 7.71
CA SER A 227 -12.71 -5.09 7.60
C SER A 227 -12.48 -6.53 7.15
N ALA A 228 -11.57 -6.76 6.20
CA ALA A 228 -11.20 -8.10 5.76
C ALA A 228 -10.62 -8.96 6.89
N LEU A 229 -9.69 -8.40 7.67
CA LEU A 229 -9.07 -9.08 8.82
C LEU A 229 -10.12 -9.41 9.90
N ASN A 230 -11.02 -8.47 10.19
CA ASN A 230 -12.10 -8.63 11.16
C ASN A 230 -13.16 -9.64 10.72
N ALA A 231 -13.43 -9.76 9.42
CA ALA A 231 -14.32 -10.76 8.85
C ALA A 231 -13.67 -12.15 8.87
N TRP A 232 -12.36 -12.24 8.60
CA TRP A 232 -11.64 -13.51 8.56
C TRP A 232 -11.54 -14.18 9.94
N ARG A 233 -11.12 -13.44 10.98
CA ARG A 233 -10.93 -13.94 12.36
C ARG A 233 -10.09 -15.23 12.49
N GLY A 234 -9.19 -15.48 11.55
CA GLY A 234 -8.39 -16.72 11.52
C GLY A 234 -9.15 -17.97 11.07
N GLN A 235 -10.42 -17.84 10.66
CA GLN A 235 -11.26 -18.97 10.27
C GLN A 235 -11.25 -19.14 8.76
N ARG A 236 -10.88 -20.33 8.29
CA ARG A 236 -10.83 -20.65 6.84
C ARG A 236 -12.19 -20.52 6.17
N ASP A 237 -13.27 -20.86 6.87
CA ASP A 237 -14.64 -20.77 6.35
C ASP A 237 -15.07 -19.32 6.06
N ASN A 238 -14.46 -18.34 6.73
CA ASN A 238 -14.74 -16.92 6.53
C ASN A 238 -13.88 -16.29 5.42
N ALA A 239 -13.02 -17.06 4.74
CA ALA A 239 -12.12 -16.53 3.71
C ALA A 239 -12.89 -15.78 2.62
N GLY A 240 -13.99 -16.34 2.11
CA GLY A 240 -14.80 -15.69 1.07
C GLY A 240 -15.40 -14.35 1.53
N ALA A 241 -15.95 -14.30 2.74
CA ALA A 241 -16.51 -13.07 3.30
C ALA A 241 -15.43 -12.00 3.53
N ALA A 242 -14.25 -12.41 4.02
CA ALA A 242 -13.12 -11.51 4.20
C ALA A 242 -12.56 -10.97 2.88
N THR A 243 -12.48 -11.81 1.86
CA THR A 243 -12.09 -11.40 0.51
C THR A 243 -13.08 -10.38 -0.06
N GLU A 244 -14.38 -10.57 0.15
CA GLU A 244 -15.41 -9.61 -0.28
C GLU A 244 -15.24 -8.24 0.38
N GLU A 245 -14.97 -8.18 1.68
CA GLU A 245 -14.70 -6.91 2.38
C GLU A 245 -13.47 -6.19 1.82
N PHE A 246 -12.41 -6.93 1.48
CA PHE A 246 -11.25 -6.35 0.79
C PHE A 246 -11.63 -5.79 -0.60
N ILE A 247 -12.42 -6.52 -1.39
CA ILE A 247 -12.85 -6.06 -2.72
C ILE A 247 -13.67 -4.77 -2.60
N LYS A 248 -14.63 -4.71 -1.68
CA LYS A 248 -15.42 -3.50 -1.42
C LYS A 248 -14.53 -2.29 -1.14
N ARG A 249 -13.55 -2.43 -0.24
CA ARG A 249 -12.61 -1.33 0.06
C ARG A 249 -11.73 -0.99 -1.14
N ALA A 250 -11.31 -1.95 -1.96
CA ALA A 250 -10.55 -1.68 -3.17
C ALA A 250 -11.38 -0.86 -4.18
N GLU A 251 -12.64 -1.23 -4.42
CA GLU A 251 -13.56 -0.52 -5.33
C GLU A 251 -13.84 0.90 -4.86
N VAL A 252 -14.15 1.07 -3.57
CA VAL A 252 -14.35 2.38 -2.95
C VAL A 252 -13.13 3.28 -3.13
N ASN A 253 -11.93 2.77 -2.85
CA ASN A 253 -10.71 3.56 -3.01
C ASN A 253 -10.37 3.84 -4.49
N GLY A 254 -10.74 2.93 -5.42
CA GLY A 254 -10.61 3.18 -6.85
C GLY A 254 -11.55 4.27 -7.37
N LEU A 255 -12.74 4.42 -6.79
CA LEU A 255 -13.65 5.55 -7.04
C LEU A 255 -13.12 6.84 -6.39
N ALA A 256 -12.61 6.76 -5.16
CA ALA A 256 -12.02 7.89 -4.45
C ALA A 256 -10.80 8.47 -5.18
N ALA A 257 -9.94 7.62 -5.75
CA ALA A 257 -8.82 8.02 -6.60
C ALA A 257 -9.24 8.77 -7.88
N GLN A 258 -10.52 8.68 -8.26
CA GLN A 258 -11.10 9.41 -9.40
C GLN A 258 -11.97 10.60 -8.98
N GLY A 259 -12.12 10.85 -7.67
CA GLY A 259 -13.04 11.89 -7.17
C GLY A 259 -14.52 11.55 -7.37
N LYS A 260 -14.86 10.26 -7.55
CA LYS A 260 -16.21 9.75 -7.85
C LYS A 260 -16.85 9.00 -6.68
N TYR A 261 -16.24 9.01 -5.51
CA TYR A 261 -16.81 8.38 -4.34
C TYR A 261 -17.86 9.30 -3.69
N GLU A 262 -19.07 8.79 -3.46
CA GLU A 262 -20.19 9.56 -2.90
C GLU A 262 -20.50 9.21 -1.43
N GLY A 263 -19.74 8.28 -0.83
CA GLY A 263 -20.01 7.77 0.52
C GLY A 263 -20.91 6.54 0.49
N SER A 264 -20.74 5.67 1.48
CA SER A 264 -21.52 4.43 1.62
C SER A 264 -22.88 4.63 2.33
N GLY A 265 -23.14 5.83 2.87
CA GLY A 265 -24.37 6.11 3.63
C GLY A 265 -24.47 5.41 4.99
N GLU A 266 -23.46 4.62 5.38
CA GLU A 266 -23.41 3.85 6.63
C GLU A 266 -22.34 4.41 7.59
N ASP A 267 -22.66 5.52 8.27
CA ASP A 267 -21.73 6.24 9.17
C ASP A 267 -21.39 5.50 10.50
N GLY A 268 -21.70 4.21 10.63
CA GLY A 268 -21.56 3.45 11.89
C GLY A 268 -20.96 2.04 11.78
N GLY A 269 -20.53 1.61 10.60
CA GLY A 269 -19.99 0.26 10.37
C GLY A 269 -18.53 0.07 10.83
N ALA A 270 -18.02 -1.16 10.73
CA ALA A 270 -16.63 -1.49 11.06
C ALA A 270 -15.61 -0.63 10.28
N ALA A 271 -15.96 -0.19 9.08
CA ALA A 271 -15.13 0.69 8.23
C ALA A 271 -14.93 2.11 8.81
N ALA A 272 -15.81 2.59 9.69
CA ALA A 272 -15.74 3.92 10.29
C ALA A 272 -14.85 3.96 11.55
N GLN A 273 -14.45 2.81 12.10
CA GLN A 273 -13.66 2.74 13.34
C GLN A 273 -12.22 3.20 13.12
N SER A 274 -11.70 4.01 14.04
CA SER A 274 -10.30 4.47 14.01
C SER A 274 -9.35 3.27 14.03
N LEU A 275 -8.37 3.27 13.13
CA LEU A 275 -7.38 2.21 13.01
C LEU A 275 -6.07 2.57 13.73
N TYR A 276 -6.08 3.65 14.52
CA TYR A 276 -4.92 4.09 15.27
C TYR A 276 -4.49 3.08 16.35
N ILE A 277 -3.22 2.72 16.34
CA ILE A 277 -2.51 1.91 17.32
C ILE A 277 -1.43 2.78 17.95
N ALA A 278 -1.46 2.92 19.28
CA ALA A 278 -0.43 3.64 20.03
C ALA A 278 0.97 3.02 19.80
N ASN A 279 2.00 3.85 19.71
CA ASN A 279 3.39 3.42 19.52
C ASN A 279 3.65 2.60 18.24
N HIS A 280 2.83 2.77 17.20
CA HIS A 280 3.10 2.24 15.86
C HIS A 280 3.71 3.33 14.98
N ALA A 281 4.90 3.07 14.42
CA ALA A 281 5.52 3.93 13.41
C ALA A 281 4.74 3.85 12.09
N TYR A 282 4.07 4.95 11.73
CA TYR A 282 3.30 5.16 10.50
C TYR A 282 4.15 5.76 9.40
#